data_AF-A0A0J1GCA3-F1
#
_entry.id   AF-A0A0J1GCA3-F1
#
_cell.length_a   1.000
_cell.length_b   1.000
_cell.length_c   1.000
_cell.angle_alpha   90.00
_cell.angle_beta   90.00
_cell.angle_gamma   90.00
#
_symmetry.space_group_name_H-M   'P 1'
#
loop_
_entity.id
_entity.type
_entity.pdbx_description
1 polymer ?
#
loop_
_entity_poly.entity_id
_entity_poly.type
_entity_poly.pdbx_seq_one_letter_code
_entity_poly.pdbx_strand_id
1 'polypeptide(L)' 'MKNDTLKKLRAMKLPAFAQVYQQQIDNEPDYQSLPFHERLMLMVDAESDSRHNNNIKRLVKNAGFSDSSAFLGNID' A
#
# COMPACT_ATOMS: atom_id res chain seq x y z
N MET A 1 -19.15 -10.27 8.24
CA MET A 1 -18.30 -10.73 7.12
C MET A 1 -17.38 -9.65 6.55
N LYS A 2 -17.84 -8.58 5.87
CA LYS A 2 -16.95 -7.54 5.28
C LYS A 2 -16.02 -6.88 6.33
N ASN A 3 -16.57 -6.49 7.48
CA ASN A 3 -15.80 -5.96 8.62
C ASN A 3 -14.85 -6.98 9.25
N ASP A 4 -15.13 -8.28 9.14
CA ASP A 4 -14.25 -9.33 9.68
C ASP A 4 -13.02 -9.51 8.78
N THR A 5 -13.20 -9.40 7.46
CA THR A 5 -12.10 -9.40 6.49
C THR A 5 -11.13 -8.25 6.78
N LEU A 6 -11.62 -7.03 6.99
CA LEU A 6 -10.79 -5.87 7.33
C LEU A 6 -9.99 -6.07 8.63
N LYS A 7 -10.64 -6.61 9.67
CA LYS A 7 -9.97 -6.94 10.93
C LYS A 7 -8.87 -7.98 10.73
N LYS A 8 -9.15 -9.04 9.95
CA LYS A 8 -8.16 -10.09 9.63
C LYS A 8 -6.98 -9.53 8.83
N LEU A 9 -7.23 -8.70 7.82
CA LEU A 9 -6.17 -8.06 7.02
C LEU A 9 -5.24 -7.20 7.88
N ARG A 10 -5.81 -6.40 8.79
CA ARG A 10 -5.02 -5.62 9.76
C ARG A 10 -4.24 -6.52 10.71
N ALA A 11 -4.83 -7.60 11.21
CA ALA A 11 -4.15 -8.57 12.08
C ALA A 11 -2.99 -9.29 11.36
N MET A 12 -3.12 -9.55 10.06
CA MET A 12 -2.06 -10.10 9.20
C MET A 12 -0.98 -9.06 8.82
N LYS A 13 -1.06 -7.84 9.35
CA LYS A 13 -0.15 -6.72 9.02
C LYS A 13 -0.18 -6.35 7.54
N LEU A 14 -1.36 -6.36 6.91
CA LEU A 14 -1.60 -5.93 5.52
C LEU A 14 -2.45 -4.63 5.49
N PRO A 15 -1.94 -3.51 6.02
CA PRO A 15 -2.75 -2.30 6.20
C PRO A 15 -3.12 -1.61 4.89
N ALA A 16 -2.25 -1.59 3.88
CA ALA A 16 -2.53 -0.94 2.61
C ALA A 16 -3.51 -1.78 1.78
N PHE A 17 -3.35 -3.12 1.81
CA PHE A 17 -4.36 -4.03 1.26
C PHE A 17 -5.74 -3.76 1.87
N ALA A 18 -5.82 -3.68 3.20
CA ALA A 18 -7.07 -3.43 3.92
C ALA A 18 -7.71 -2.09 3.54
N GLN A 19 -6.90 -1.06 3.31
CA GLN A 19 -7.37 0.25 2.88
C GLN A 19 -7.98 0.20 1.48
N VAL A 20 -7.29 -0.41 0.51
CA VAL A 20 -7.84 -0.53 -0.86
C VAL A 20 -9.09 -1.41 -0.88
N TYR A 21 -9.11 -2.49 -0.10
CA TYR A 21 -10.31 -3.31 0.06
C TYR A 21 -11.50 -2.51 0.59
N GLN A 22 -11.30 -1.64 1.58
CA GLN A 22 -12.34 -0.73 2.09
C GLN A 22 -12.80 0.24 0.99
N GLN A 23 -11.87 0.83 0.24
CA GLN A 23 -12.20 1.76 -0.85
C GLN A 23 -13.04 1.09 -1.95
N GLN A 24 -12.75 -0.17 -2.26
CA GLN A 24 -13.55 -0.95 -3.22
C GLN A 24 -14.97 -1.25 -2.71
N ILE A 25 -15.13 -1.41 -1.39
CA ILE A 25 -16.46 -1.56 -0.78
C ILE A 25 -17.21 -0.23 -0.81
N ASP A 26 -16.54 0.88 -0.49
CA ASP A 26 -17.17 2.19 -0.36
C ASP A 26 -17.57 2.76 -1.73
N ASN A 27 -16.81 2.44 -2.79
CA ASN A 27 -17.03 2.91 -4.15
C ASN A 27 -17.37 1.74 -5.10
N GLU A 28 -18.18 0.80 -4.62
CA GLU A 28 -18.53 -0.43 -5.36
C GLU A 28 -18.89 -0.20 -6.86
N PRO A 29 -19.68 0.83 -7.25
CA PRO A 29 -20.01 1.08 -8.65
C PRO A 29 -18.80 1.26 -9.57
N ASP A 30 -17.72 1.90 -9.08
CA ASP A 30 -16.53 2.20 -9.87
C ASP A 30 -15.68 0.93 -10.13
N TYR A 31 -15.78 -0.04 -9.23
CA TYR A 31 -15.01 -1.28 -9.28
C TYR A 31 -15.78 -2.47 -9.88
N GLN A 32 -17.11 -2.36 -10.01
CA GLN A 32 -17.94 -3.40 -10.64
C GLN A 32 -17.62 -3.61 -12.12
N SER A 33 -17.08 -2.58 -12.80
CA SER A 33 -16.64 -2.66 -14.20
C SER A 33 -15.36 -3.50 -14.37
N LEU A 34 -14.54 -3.61 -13.31
CA LEU A 34 -13.28 -4.35 -13.33
C LEU A 34 -13.50 -5.83 -12.99
N PRO A 35 -12.82 -6.77 -13.64
CA PRO A 35 -12.86 -8.17 -13.25
C PRO A 35 -12.22 -8.38 -11.87
N PHE A 36 -12.59 -9.48 -11.19
CA PHE A 36 -12.11 -9.78 -9.84
C PHE A 36 -10.57 -9.78 -9.71
N HIS A 37 -9.87 -10.34 -10.70
CA HIS A 37 -8.41 -10.43 -10.65
C HIS A 37 -7.74 -9.06 -10.71
N GLU A 38 -8.28 -8.10 -11.47
CA GLU A 38 -7.78 -6.72 -11.47
C GLU A 38 -8.02 -6.03 -10.14
N ARG A 39 -9.22 -6.20 -9.57
CA ARG A 39 -9.51 -5.69 -8.22
C ARG A 39 -8.58 -6.27 -7.17
N LEU A 40 -8.25 -7.57 -7.27
CA LEU A 40 -7.30 -8.24 -6.38
C LEU A 40 -5.88 -7.72 -6.59
N MET A 41 -5.45 -7.54 -7.83
CA MET A 41 -4.14 -7.00 -8.19
C MET A 41 -3.93 -5.62 -7.58
N LEU A 42 -4.92 -4.71 -7.67
CA LEU A 42 -4.85 -3.39 -7.05
C LEU A 42 -4.59 -3.44 -5.53
N MET A 43 -5.19 -4.41 -4.84
CA MET A 43 -4.98 -4.59 -3.39
C MET A 43 -3.58 -5.14 -3.07
N VAL A 44 -3.09 -6.08 -3.90
CA VAL A 44 -1.75 -6.68 -3.76
C VAL A 44 -0.67 -5.64 -4.04
N ASP A 45 -0.81 -4.88 -5.13
CA ASP A 45 0.15 -3.86 -5.56
C ASP A 45 0.29 -2.77 -4.49
N ALA A 46 -0.83 -2.26 -3.97
CA ALA A 46 -0.82 -1.26 -2.90
C ALA A 46 -0.04 -1.72 -1.66
N GLU A 47 -0.12 -2.99 -1.31
CA GLU A 47 0.61 -3.55 -0.18
C GLU A 47 2.10 -3.78 -0.50
N SER A 48 2.40 -4.25 -1.72
CA SER A 48 3.78 -4.41 -2.20
C SER A 48 4.52 -3.08 -2.21
N ASP A 49 3.90 -2.05 -2.80
CA ASP A 49 4.44 -0.70 -2.88
C ASP A 49 4.63 -0.07 -1.51
N SER A 50 3.64 -0.23 -0.62
CA SER A 50 3.74 0.25 0.77
C SER A 50 4.95 -0.37 1.48
N ARG A 51 5.18 -1.68 1.33
CA ARG A 51 6.33 -2.36 1.93
C ARG A 51 7.65 -1.91 1.33
N HIS A 52 7.71 -1.79 0.01
CA HIS A 52 8.88 -1.33 -0.71
C HIS A 52 9.28 0.09 -0.27
N ASN A 53 8.31 1.00 -0.27
CA ASN A 53 8.50 2.39 0.15
C ASN A 53 8.91 2.50 1.63
N ASN A 54 8.31 1.70 2.51
CA ASN A 54 8.69 1.68 3.92
C ASN A 54 10.10 1.13 4.14
N ASN A 55 10.54 0.17 3.33
CA ASN A 55 11.92 -0.32 3.36
C ASN A 55 12.89 0.77 2.92
N ILE A 56 12.63 1.43 1.79
CA ILE A 56 13.46 2.56 1.32
C ILE A 56 13.55 3.64 2.41
N LYS A 57 12.42 4.07 2.97
CA LYS A 57 12.39 5.08 4.04
C LYS A 57 13.25 4.68 5.25
N ARG A 58 13.18 3.40 5.65
CA ARG A 58 14.00 2.87 6.75
C ARG A 58 15.48 2.87 6.39
N LEU A 59 15.85 2.46 5.16
CA LEU A 59 17.23 2.47 4.70
C LEU A 59 17.81 3.89 4.65
N VAL A 60 17.07 4.85 4.08
CA VAL A 60 17.46 6.26 4.03
C VAL A 60 17.66 6.82 5.45
N LYS A 61 16.72 6.56 6.36
CA LYS A 61 16.84 6.98 7.77
C LYS A 61 18.07 6.36 8.45
N ASN A 62 18.36 5.09 8.19
CA ASN A 62 19.47 4.38 8.82
C ASN A 62 20.84 4.74 8.22
N ALA A 63 20.90 5.28 7.01
CA ALA A 63 22.14 5.67 6.36
C ALA A 63 22.80 6.91 7.01
N GLY A 64 22.10 7.62 7.90
CA GLY A 64 22.68 8.71 8.68
C GLY A 64 22.99 9.95 7.84
N PHE A 65 22.28 10.16 6.72
CA PHE A 65 22.41 11.38 5.92
C PHE A 65 22.11 12.61 6.79
N SER A 66 22.99 13.61 6.72
CA SER A 66 22.85 14.89 7.42
C SER A 66 21.55 15.61 7.07
N ASP A 67 21.00 15.34 5.88
CA ASP A 67 19.64 15.67 5.50
C ASP A 67 18.95 14.43 4.92
N SER A 68 18.04 13.83 5.70
CA SER A 68 17.25 12.67 5.29
C SER A 68 16.21 12.99 4.21
N SER A 69 16.01 14.27 3.90
CA SER A 69 15.10 14.78 2.86
C SER A 69 15.83 15.25 1.58
N ALA A 70 17.16 15.13 1.54
CA ALA A 70 17.95 15.46 0.36
C ALA A 70 17.54 14.56 -0.83
N PHE A 71 16.98 15.20 -1.86
CA PHE A 71 16.54 14.56 -3.09
C PHE A 71 17.75 14.15 -3.94
N LEU A 72 17.89 12.85 -4.24
CA LEU A 72 19.00 12.30 -5.04
C LEU A 72 18.86 12.55 -6.56
N GLY A 73 17.83 13.24 -7.03
CA GLY A 73 17.60 13.46 -8.47
C GLY A 73 18.35 14.65 -9.08
N ASN A 74 19.42 15.13 -8.45
CA ASN A 74 20.30 16.21 -8.95
C ASN A 74 21.75 15.74 -9.15
N ILE A 75 21.99 14.43 -9.28
CA ILE A 75 23.31 13.89 -9.61
C ILE A 75 23.30 13.59 -11.12
N ASP A 76 23.81 14.53 -11.91
CA ASP A 76 24.23 14.31 -13.31
C ASP A 76 25.56 13.56 -13.36
#